data_AF-A0A7J8Q7A1-F1
#
_entry.id   AF-A0A7J8Q7A1-F1
#
_cell.length_a   1.000
_cell.length_b   1.000
_cell.length_c   1.000
_cell.angle_alpha   90.00
_cell.angle_beta   90.00
_cell.angle_gamma   90.00
#
_symmetry.space_group_name_H-M   'P 1'
#
loop_
_entity.id
_entity.type
_entity.pdbx_description
1 polymer ?
#
loop_
_entity_poly.entity_id
_entity_poly.type
_entity_poly.pdbx_seq_one_letter_code
_entity_poly.pdbx_strand_id
1 'polypeptide(L)' 'MYADLIWQTHKDGPRAETYFDQAVKSAPDDCFVLASYARFLWDAEEEDDEEEKAGEKFSNGSDQSFFHGAPPLAAAS' A
#
# COMPACT_ATOMS: atom_id res chain seq x y z
N MET A 1 11.54 -5.40 8.96
CA MET A 1 12.08 -4.81 7.71
C MET A 1 13.19 -3.82 8.05
N TYR A 2 13.98 -3.29 7.10
CA TYR A 2 15.05 -2.32 7.42
C TYR A 2 14.49 -1.02 8.03
N ALA A 3 13.33 -0.56 7.54
CA ALA A 3 12.60 0.58 8.10
C ALA A 3 12.21 0.37 9.57
N ASP A 4 11.63 -0.79 9.92
CA ASP A 4 11.29 -1.13 11.33
C ASP A 4 12.51 -1.08 12.24
N LEU A 5 13.67 -1.56 11.77
CA LEU A 5 14.89 -1.59 12.56
C LEU A 5 15.37 -0.17 12.90
N ILE A 6 15.32 0.75 11.94
CA ILE A 6 15.68 2.15 12.14
C ILE A 6 14.73 2.81 13.14
N TRP A 7 13.42 2.60 12.96
CA TRP A 7 12.43 3.13 13.90
C TRP A 7 12.65 2.62 15.33
N GLN A 8 12.88 1.31 15.50
CA GLN A 8 13.10 0.70 16.82
C GLN A 8 14.42 1.12 17.47
N THR A 9 15.47 1.38 16.67
CA THR A 9 16.81 1.68 17.21
C THR A 9 17.02 3.17 17.45
N HIS A 10 16.56 4.00 16.52
CA HIS A 10 16.86 5.43 16.49
C HIS A 10 15.65 6.33 16.72
N LYS A 11 14.42 5.79 16.65
CA LYS A 11 13.18 6.59 16.69
C LYS A 11 13.20 7.76 15.70
N ASP A 12 13.83 7.53 14.55
CA ASP A 12 13.97 8.50 13.47
C ASP A 12 12.83 8.29 12.47
N GLY A 13 11.70 8.96 12.73
CA GLY A 13 10.47 8.92 11.94
C GLY A 13 10.66 9.20 10.44
N PRO A 14 11.18 10.39 10.05
CA PRO A 14 11.30 10.76 8.63
C PRO A 14 12.24 9.82 7.85
N ARG A 15 13.28 9.31 8.52
CA ARG A 15 14.18 8.34 7.89
C ARG A 15 13.50 6.98 7.72
N ALA A 16 12.76 6.51 8.72
CA ALA A 16 12.01 5.25 8.64
C ALA A 16 10.92 5.33 7.55
N GLU A 17 10.20 6.46 7.45
CA GLU A 17 9.18 6.70 6.43
C GLU A 17 9.76 6.59 5.01
N THR A 18 10.90 7.22 4.74
CA THR A 18 11.57 7.12 3.44
C THR A 18 11.83 5.66 3.03
N TYR A 19 12.23 4.81 3.98
CA TYR A 19 12.46 3.40 3.71
C TYR A 19 11.16 2.60 3.54
N PHE A 20 10.08 2.97 4.22
CA PHE A 20 8.77 2.37 4.00
C PHE A 20 8.18 2.75 2.64
N ASP A 21 8.31 4.01 2.22
CA ASP A 21 7.90 4.47 0.89
C ASP A 21 8.63 3.69 -0.22
N GLN A 22 9.94 3.51 -0.09
CA GLN A 22 10.71 2.65 -1.00
C GLN A 22 10.23 1.20 -1.02
N ALA A 23 9.85 0.65 0.14
CA ALA A 23 9.34 -0.71 0.25
C ALA A 23 7.97 -0.86 -0.43
N VAL A 24 7.06 0.08 -0.21
CA VAL A 24 5.73 0.11 -0.86
C VAL A 24 5.87 0.28 -2.37
N LYS A 25 6.79 1.13 -2.84
CA LYS A 25 7.10 1.29 -4.27
C LYS A 25 7.64 0.00 -4.90
N SER A 26 8.43 -0.77 -4.14
CA SER A 26 9.03 -2.02 -4.64
C SER A 26 8.06 -3.20 -4.60
N ALA A 27 7.18 -3.25 -3.61
CA ALA A 27 6.24 -4.34 -3.36
C ALA A 27 4.91 -3.80 -2.81
N PRO A 28 4.05 -3.21 -3.66
CA PRO A 28 2.80 -2.60 -3.23
C PRO A 28 1.75 -3.61 -2.75
N ASP A 29 1.84 -4.87 -3.21
CA ASP A 29 0.91 -5.95 -2.86
C ASP A 29 1.40 -6.82 -1.68
N ASP A 30 2.56 -6.54 -1.11
CA ASP A 30 3.09 -7.32 0.00
C ASP A 30 2.45 -6.88 1.33
N CYS A 31 1.62 -7.76 1.89
CA CYS A 31 0.90 -7.49 3.13
C CYS A 31 1.83 -7.26 4.34
N PHE A 32 3.04 -7.83 4.33
CA PHE A 32 4.01 -7.63 5.39
C PHE A 32 4.61 -6.22 5.34
N VAL A 33 4.86 -5.70 4.14
CA VAL A 33 5.30 -4.30 3.91
C VAL A 33 4.25 -3.33 4.43
N LEU A 34 2.99 -3.52 4.00
CA LEU A 34 1.87 -2.65 4.36
C LEU A 34 1.56 -2.69 5.86
N ALA A 35 1.55 -3.88 6.49
CA ALA A 35 1.27 -4.02 7.91
C ALA A 35 2.36 -3.39 8.79
N SER A 36 3.63 -3.53 8.39
CA SER A 36 4.76 -2.93 9.11
C SER A 36 4.71 -1.40 9.01
N TYR A 37 4.35 -0.87 7.83
CA TYR A 37 4.21 0.57 7.62
C TYR A 37 3.05 1.17 8.41
N ALA A 38 1.88 0.53 8.40
CA ALA A 38 0.73 0.98 9.19
C ALA A 38 1.05 1.02 10.70
N ARG A 39 1.78 0.02 11.21
CA ARG A 39 2.22 0.03 12.61
C ARG A 39 3.18 1.17 12.91
N PHE A 40 4.14 1.43 12.02
CA PHE A 40 5.04 2.56 12.16
C PHE A 40 4.28 3.89 12.23
N LEU A 41 3.32 4.12 11.32
CA LEU A 41 2.53 5.36 11.30
C LEU A 41 1.72 5.53 12.59
N TRP A 42 1.11 4.47 13.12
CA TRP A 42 0.43 4.53 14.43
C TRP A 42 1.36 4.83 15.60
N ASP A 43 2.59 4.34 15.55
CA ASP A 43 3.58 4.59 16.60
C ASP A 43 4.24 5.98 16.45
N ALA A 44 4.26 6.55 15.23
CA ALA A 44 4.94 7.80 14.89
C ALA A 44 4.02 9.05 14.93
N GLU A 45 2.70 8.87 14.86
CA GLU A 45 1.69 9.95 14.93
C GLU A 45 1.69 10.71 16.27
N GLU A 46 2.40 10.23 17.32
CA GLU A 46 2.62 11.01 18.55
C GLU A 46 3.74 12.07 18.43
N GLU A 47 4.55 12.07 17.36
CA GLU A 47 5.75 12.92 17.23
C GLU A 47 5.73 13.95 16.07
N ASP A 48 4.91 13.77 15.02
CA ASP A 48 4.93 14.62 13.81
C ASP A 48 3.55 15.23 13.45
N ASP A 49 3.30 16.47 13.88
CA ASP A 49 2.15 17.30 13.48
C ASP A 49 2.30 17.94 12.07
N GLU A 50 3.39 17.68 11.35
CA GLU A 50 3.71 18.40 10.11
C GLU A 50 4.39 17.52 9.07
N GLU A 51 3.64 16.75 8.26
CA GLU A 51 3.96 16.58 6.83
C GLU A 51 2.79 15.89 6.09
N GLU A 52 1.76 16.67 5.78
CA GLU A 52 0.86 16.31 4.68
C GLU A 52 1.65 16.23 3.37
N LYS A 53 1.86 15.04 2.79
CA LYS A 53 1.70 14.80 1.34
C LYS A 53 1.75 13.32 0.96
N ALA A 54 0.85 13.02 0.02
CA ALA A 54 0.85 11.86 -0.87
C ALA A 54 0.28 10.55 -0.32
N GLY A 55 -1.01 10.58 0.04
CA GLY A 55 -1.90 9.45 -0.19
C GLY A 55 -2.01 9.18 -1.70
N GLU A 56 -1.06 8.43 -2.26
CA GLU A 56 -1.16 7.91 -3.61
C GLU A 56 -2.28 6.89 -3.67
N LYS A 57 -3.18 7.13 -4.63
CA LYS A 57 -4.43 6.40 -4.83
C LYS A 57 -4.16 4.91 -4.93
N PHE A 58 -4.81 4.14 -4.05
CA PHE A 58 -5.15 2.74 -4.32
C PHE A 58 -5.91 2.70 -5.64
N SER A 59 -5.17 2.50 -6.73
CA SER A 59 -5.71 2.15 -8.01
C SER A 59 -6.19 0.73 -7.83
N ASN A 60 -7.44 0.60 -7.39
CA ASN A 60 -8.15 -0.67 -7.36
C ASN A 60 -8.32 -1.11 -8.83
N GLY A 61 -7.24 -1.65 -9.40
CA GLY A 61 -7.19 -2.32 -10.68
C GLY A 61 -7.90 -3.66 -10.58
N SER A 62 -9.14 -3.66 -10.10
CA SER A 62 -10.07 -4.74 -10.36
C SER A 62 -10.65 -4.51 -11.75
N ASP A 63 -9.80 -4.59 -12.77
CA ASP A 63 -10.20 -4.90 -14.14
C ASP A 63 -10.64 -6.37 -14.15
N GLN A 64 -11.73 -6.68 -13.44
CA GLN A 64 -12.37 -7.99 -13.47
C GLN A 64 -13.23 -8.05 -14.73
N SER A 65 -12.55 -8.14 -15.86
CA SER A 65 -13.11 -8.61 -17.12
C SER A 65 -13.37 -10.11 -17.00
N PHE A 66 -14.44 -10.49 -16.29
CA PHE A 66 -14.92 -11.87 -16.24
C PHE A 66 -16.37 -11.94 -16.74
N PHE A 67 -16.49 -12.37 -18.00
CA PHE A 67 -17.66 -13.02 -18.61
C PHE A 67 -18.98 -12.23 -18.68
N HIS A 68 -19.11 -11.41 -19.72
CA HIS A 68 -20.40 -11.27 -20.41
C HIS A 68 -20.35 -12.12 -21.69
N GLY A 69 -20.46 -13.44 -21.51
CA GLY A 69 -20.70 -14.35 -22.63
C GLY A 69 -22.09 -14.05 -23.19
N ALA A 70 -22.15 -13.36 -24.33
CA ALA A 70 -23.37 -13.31 -25.11
C ALA A 70 -23.73 -14.74 -25.53
N PRO A 71 -24.93 -15.28 -25.20
CA PRO A 71 -25.32 -16.55 -25.75
C PRO A 71 -25.54 -16.36 -27.25
N PRO A 72 -25.05 -17.27 -28.12
CA PRO A 72 -25.42 -17.21 -29.52
C PRO A 72 -26.90 -17.56 -29.59
N LEU A 73 -27.75 -16.60 -29.98
CA LEU A 73 -29.14 -16.90 -30.29
C LEU A 73 -29.14 -17.66 -31.63
N ALA A 74 -28.93 -18.97 -31.53
CA ALA A 74 -29.09 -19.91 -32.62
C ALA A 74 -30.56 -19.92 -33.05
N ALA A 75 -30.73 -19.92 -34.37
CA ALA A 75 -31.99 -19.99 -35.07
C ALA A 75 -32.92 -21.11 -34.59
N ALA A 76 -34.21 -20.81 -34.49
CA ALA A 76 -35.29 -21.80 -34.53
C ALA A 76 -36.53 -21.19 -35.20
N SER A 77 -36.75 -21.63 -36.44
CA SER A 77 -37.98 -21.76 -37.24
C SER A 77 -38.94 -20.58 -37.44
#